data_AF-A0A9C8DGD9-F1
#
_entry.id   AF-A0A9C8DGD9-F1
#
_cell.length_a   1.000
_cell.length_b   1.000
_cell.length_c   1.000
_cell.angle_alpha   90.00
_cell.angle_beta   90.00
_cell.angle_gamma   90.00
#
_symmetry.space_group_name_H-M   'P 1'
#
loop_
_entity.id
_entity.type
_entity.pdbx_description
1 polymer ?
#
loop_
_entity_poly.entity_id
_entity_poly.type
_entity_poly.pdbx_seq_one_letter_code
_entity_poly.pdbx_strand_id
1 'polypeptide(L)'
;MTSKASAPTIVVFYEKGCSHCERMEGLLDELLVGHKDVSVARYEINAPGSSALLWKLSAHYGIVATQVPVIFVGDQAIVGAGRAQEFSLRTAVGDCVQLGCPSPLDYVEGGMVVLHDILIVGAFVGLFIALLLLQGL
;
A
#
# COMPACT_ATOMS: atom_id res chain seq x y z
N MET A 1 19.87 -6.26 -1.89
CA MET A 1 19.59 -5.58 -0.59
C MET A 1 18.13 -5.85 -0.28
N THR A 2 17.83 -6.80 0.60
CA THR A 2 16.45 -7.06 1.04
C THR A 2 16.25 -6.31 2.36
N SER A 3 15.64 -5.13 2.25
CA SER A 3 14.95 -4.51 3.39
C SER A 3 14.06 -5.57 4.03
N LYS A 4 13.94 -5.57 5.35
CA LYS A 4 12.98 -6.41 6.07
C LYS A 4 11.59 -6.04 5.59
N ALA A 5 11.11 -6.72 4.55
CA ALA A 5 9.76 -6.52 4.04
C ALA A 5 8.81 -6.94 5.16
N SER A 6 8.20 -5.96 5.81
CA SER A 6 6.97 -6.22 6.56
C SER A 6 5.99 -6.89 5.61
N ALA A 7 5.26 -7.88 6.12
CA ALA A 7 4.16 -8.51 5.38
C ALA A 7 3.30 -7.44 4.69
N PRO A 8 2.94 -7.59 3.40
CA PRO A 8 2.12 -6.62 2.70
C PRO A 8 0.80 -6.39 3.46
N THR A 9 0.35 -5.14 3.46
CA THR A 9 -0.89 -4.73 4.14
C THR A 9 -1.95 -4.37 3.11
N ILE A 10 -2.97 -5.21 2.96
CA ILE A 10 -4.17 -4.88 2.19
C ILE A 10 -4.92 -3.76 2.93
N VAL A 11 -5.34 -2.73 2.21
CA VAL A 11 -6.04 -1.58 2.81
C VAL A 11 -7.50 -1.58 2.36
N VAL A 12 -8.41 -1.58 3.31
CA VAL A 12 -9.86 -1.57 3.08
C VAL A 12 -10.46 -0.30 3.65
N PHE A 13 -11.18 0.45 2.81
CA PHE A 13 -12.05 1.54 3.23
C PHE A 13 -13.50 1.09 3.17
N TYR A 14 -14.21 1.24 4.29
CA TYR A 14 -15.59 0.77 4.45
C TYR A 14 -16.43 1.79 5.21
N GLU A 15 -17.74 1.58 5.20
CA GLU A 15 -18.69 2.32 6.03
C GLU A 15 -19.50 1.34 6.89
N LYS A 16 -19.77 1.69 8.15
CA LYS A 16 -20.55 0.82 9.04
C LYS A 16 -22.00 0.68 8.56
N GLY A 17 -22.48 -0.56 8.45
CA GLY A 17 -23.85 -0.87 7.97
C GLY A 17 -23.97 -0.96 6.45
N CYS A 18 -22.86 -0.88 5.72
CA CYS A 18 -22.78 -1.08 4.27
C CYS A 18 -22.77 -2.58 3.93
N SER A 19 -23.87 -3.11 3.41
CA SER A 19 -23.98 -4.54 3.03
C SER A 19 -23.01 -4.96 1.92
N HIS A 20 -22.64 -4.03 1.03
CA HIS A 20 -21.64 -4.25 0.00
C HIS A 20 -20.23 -4.39 0.58
N CYS A 21 -19.94 -3.64 1.64
CA CYS A 21 -18.67 -3.67 2.35
C CYS A 21 -18.54 -5.00 3.09
N GLU A 22 -19.57 -5.40 3.86
CA GLU A 22 -19.63 -6.68 4.55
C GLU A 22 -19.40 -7.88 3.61
N ARG A 23 -19.99 -7.84 2.41
CA ARG A 23 -19.79 -8.89 1.41
C ARG A 23 -18.34 -8.99 0.93
N MET A 24 -17.74 -7.87 0.54
CA MET A 24 -16.38 -7.86 0.01
C MET A 24 -15.34 -8.15 1.09
N GLU A 25 -15.57 -7.70 2.32
CA GLU A 25 -14.75 -8.04 3.48
C GLU A 25 -14.86 -9.52 3.83
N GLY A 26 -16.06 -10.10 3.80
CA GLY A 26 -16.23 -11.55 3.98
C GLY A 26 -15.47 -12.36 2.94
N LEU A 27 -15.54 -11.95 1.65
CA LEU A 27 -14.75 -12.56 0.59
C LEU A 27 -13.24 -12.41 0.82
N LEU A 28 -12.78 -11.23 1.24
CA LEU A 28 -11.38 -11.00 1.56
C LEU A 28 -10.90 -11.92 2.69
N ASP A 29 -11.69 -12.05 3.75
CA ASP A 29 -11.38 -12.90 4.90
C ASP A 29 -11.32 -14.37 4.49
N GLU A 30 -12.25 -14.84 3.64
CA GLU A 30 -12.21 -16.19 3.06
C GLU A 30 -10.93 -16.46 2.26
N LEU A 31 -10.48 -15.48 1.47
CA LEU A 31 -9.28 -15.59 0.64
C LEU A 31 -7.98 -15.61 1.46
N LEU A 32 -8.00 -15.05 2.66
CA LEU A 32 -6.85 -14.98 3.54
C LEU A 32 -6.80 -16.12 4.58
N VAL A 33 -7.78 -17.04 4.58
CA VAL A 33 -7.76 -18.20 5.47
C VAL A 33 -6.48 -19.02 5.23
N GLY A 34 -5.63 -19.11 6.26
CA GLY A 34 -4.36 -19.84 6.20
C GLY A 34 -3.15 -19.00 5.76
N HIS A 35 -3.35 -17.76 5.30
CA HIS A 35 -2.29 -16.85 4.87
C HIS A 35 -1.99 -15.82 5.97
N LYS A 36 -0.89 -16.04 6.71
CA LYS A 36 -0.47 -15.16 7.83
C LYS A 36 0.61 -14.14 7.44
N ASP A 37 1.07 -14.24 6.21
CA ASP A 37 2.09 -13.44 5.56
C ASP A 37 1.52 -12.20 4.85
N VAL A 38 0.21 -11.99 4.93
CA VAL A 38 -0.48 -10.79 4.46
C VAL A 38 -1.34 -10.25 5.61
N SER A 39 -1.30 -8.94 5.84
CA SER A 39 -2.12 -8.27 6.86
C SER A 39 -3.21 -7.41 6.21
N VAL A 40 -4.22 -7.01 7.00
CA VAL A 40 -5.33 -6.17 6.52
C VAL A 40 -5.52 -5.00 7.46
N ALA A 41 -5.46 -3.77 6.92
CA ALA A 41 -5.80 -2.54 7.61
C ALA A 41 -7.17 -2.04 7.15
N ARG A 42 -8.09 -1.84 8.10
CA ARG A 42 -9.48 -1.45 7.84
C ARG A 42 -9.72 -0.04 8.35
N TYR A 43 -10.23 0.82 7.49
CA TYR A 43 -10.48 2.23 7.76
C TYR A 43 -11.95 2.54 7.50
N GLU A 44 -12.66 2.93 8.57
CA GLU A 44 -14.02 3.44 8.42
C GLU A 44 -13.94 4.86 7.83
N ILE A 45 -14.64 5.15 6.73
CA ILE A 45 -14.45 6.39 5.95
C ILE A 45 -14.79 7.67 6.71
N ASN A 46 -15.67 7.60 7.71
CA ASN A 46 -16.08 8.71 8.57
C ASN A 46 -15.15 8.87 9.79
N ALA A 47 -14.24 7.92 10.04
CA ALA A 47 -13.26 8.05 11.10
C ALA A 47 -12.21 9.15 10.78
N PRO A 48 -11.70 9.86 11.79
CA PRO A 48 -10.69 10.89 11.59
C PRO A 48 -9.46 10.37 10.84
N GLY A 49 -9.07 11.05 9.76
CA GLY A 49 -7.88 10.72 8.96
C GLY A 49 -8.09 9.67 7.87
N SER A 50 -9.17 8.88 7.91
CA SER A 50 -9.46 7.87 6.89
C SER A 50 -9.64 8.46 5.50
N SER A 51 -10.42 9.53 5.38
CA SER A 51 -10.68 10.21 4.09
C SER A 51 -9.40 10.79 3.47
N ALA A 52 -8.50 11.33 4.29
CA ALA A 52 -7.22 11.84 3.83
C ALA A 52 -6.31 10.72 3.30
N LEU A 53 -6.28 9.56 3.98
CA LEU A 53 -5.54 8.39 3.52
C LEU A 53 -6.15 7.82 2.22
N LEU A 54 -7.48 7.68 2.16
CA LEU A 54 -8.19 7.24 0.97
C LEU A 54 -7.87 8.14 -0.22
N TRP A 55 -7.82 9.46 -0.03
CA TRP A 55 -7.50 10.39 -1.11
C TRP A 55 -6.06 10.23 -1.60
N LYS A 56 -5.08 10.12 -0.69
CA LYS A 56 -3.67 9.89 -1.07
C LYS A 56 -3.49 8.60 -1.86
N LEU A 57 -4.09 7.50 -1.40
CA LEU A 57 -4.06 6.23 -2.12
C LEU A 57 -4.80 6.36 -3.47
N SER A 58 -6.00 6.94 -3.49
CA SER A 58 -6.75 7.12 -4.75
C SER A 58 -5.94 7.90 -5.79
N ALA A 59 -5.21 8.95 -5.36
CA ALA A 59 -4.32 9.73 -6.21
C ALA A 59 -3.15 8.89 -6.76
N HIS A 60 -2.52 8.04 -5.93
CA HIS A 60 -1.45 7.15 -6.37
C HIS A 60 -1.93 6.14 -7.41
N TYR A 61 -3.10 5.52 -7.19
CA TYR A 61 -3.64 4.48 -8.07
C TYR A 61 -4.38 5.05 -9.29
N GLY A 62 -4.52 6.37 -9.40
CA GLY A 62 -5.22 7.02 -10.51
C GLY A 62 -6.72 6.71 -10.56
N ILE A 63 -7.35 6.46 -9.40
CA ILE A 63 -8.77 6.12 -9.29
C ILE A 63 -9.56 7.23 -8.62
N VAL A 64 -10.88 7.23 -8.85
CA VAL A 64 -11.84 8.06 -8.10
C VAL A 64 -12.67 7.13 -7.22
N ALA A 65 -12.56 7.29 -5.90
CA ALA A 65 -13.33 6.53 -4.92
C ALA A 65 -14.78 7.04 -4.87
N THR A 66 -15.61 6.64 -5.84
CA THR A 66 -17.01 7.11 -5.96
C THR A 66 -17.96 6.43 -4.99
N GLN A 67 -17.58 5.29 -4.42
CA GLN A 67 -18.40 4.46 -3.54
C GLN A 67 -17.51 3.54 -2.70
N VAL A 68 -18.04 3.05 -1.58
CA VAL A 68 -17.42 2.00 -0.75
C VAL A 68 -17.98 0.60 -1.09
N PRO A 69 -17.23 -0.48 -0.82
CA PRO A 69 -15.86 -0.49 -0.29
C PRO A 69 -14.82 -0.03 -1.33
N VAL A 70 -13.68 0.46 -0.86
CA VAL A 70 -12.48 0.64 -1.70
C VAL A 70 -11.37 -0.23 -1.11
N ILE A 71 -10.87 -1.19 -1.89
CA ILE A 71 -9.88 -2.17 -1.44
C ILE A 71 -8.62 -2.02 -2.28
N PHE A 72 -7.48 -1.81 -1.63
CA PHE A 72 -6.17 -1.74 -2.26
C PHE A 72 -5.37 -3.01 -1.93
N VAL A 73 -4.91 -3.72 -2.95
CA VAL A 73 -4.12 -4.97 -2.84
C VAL A 73 -2.94 -4.87 -3.80
N GLY A 74 -1.71 -4.79 -3.28
CA GLY A 74 -0.53 -4.62 -4.13
C GLY A 74 -0.63 -3.35 -4.97
N ASP A 75 -0.65 -3.51 -6.29
CA ASP A 75 -0.79 -2.42 -7.27
C ASP A 75 -2.23 -2.26 -7.80
N GLN A 76 -3.18 -2.97 -7.22
CA GLN A 76 -4.58 -2.98 -7.66
C GLN A 76 -5.49 -2.22 -6.69
N ALA A 77 -6.42 -1.45 -7.24
CA ALA A 77 -7.50 -0.80 -6.50
C ALA A 77 -8.86 -1.30 -7.01
N ILE A 78 -9.73 -1.70 -6.08
CA ILE A 78 -11.06 -2.23 -6.36
C ILE A 78 -12.08 -1.29 -5.73
N VAL A 79 -12.95 -0.69 -6.55
CA VAL A 79 -13.95 0.29 -6.10
C VAL A 79 -15.36 -0.30 -6.24
N GLY A 80 -16.08 -0.36 -5.12
CA GLY A 80 -17.43 -0.90 -5.01
C GLY A 80 -17.47 -2.43 -4.89
N ALA A 81 -18.66 -2.99 -5.15
CA ALA A 81 -18.91 -4.42 -5.07
C ALA A 81 -19.72 -4.91 -6.28
N GLY A 82 -19.53 -6.18 -6.64
CA GLY A 82 -20.15 -6.81 -7.80
C GLY A 82 -19.30 -7.96 -8.31
N ARG A 83 -19.81 -8.75 -9.26
CA ARG A 83 -19.12 -9.95 -9.75
C ARG A 83 -17.73 -9.66 -10.32
N ALA A 84 -17.59 -8.53 -11.01
CA ALA A 84 -16.30 -8.10 -11.56
C ALA A 84 -15.32 -7.75 -10.43
N GLN A 85 -15.78 -7.00 -9.42
CA GLN A 85 -14.97 -6.59 -8.27
C GLN A 85 -14.56 -7.79 -7.41
N GLU A 86 -15.46 -8.75 -7.20
CA GLU A 86 -15.16 -10.01 -6.52
C GLU A 86 -14.10 -10.82 -7.26
N PHE A 87 -14.18 -10.89 -8.60
CA PHE A 87 -13.17 -11.54 -9.43
C PHE A 87 -11.80 -10.83 -9.37
N SER A 88 -11.80 -9.50 -9.47
CA SER A 88 -10.59 -8.69 -9.32
C SER A 88 -9.95 -8.87 -7.95
N LEU A 89 -10.76 -8.93 -6.88
CA LEU A 89 -10.27 -9.17 -5.52
C LEU A 89 -9.61 -10.54 -5.39
N ARG A 90 -10.26 -11.60 -5.89
CA ARG A 90 -9.70 -12.96 -5.89
C ARG A 90 -8.36 -13.02 -6.61
N THR A 91 -8.27 -12.38 -7.76
CA THR A 91 -7.04 -12.34 -8.57
C THR A 91 -5.94 -11.60 -7.84
N ALA A 92 -6.20 -10.37 -7.38
CA ALA A 92 -5.20 -9.55 -6.73
C ALA A 92 -4.68 -10.17 -5.41
N VAL A 93 -5.57 -10.75 -4.60
CA VAL A 93 -5.17 -11.46 -3.37
C VAL A 93 -4.37 -12.72 -3.70
N GLY A 94 -4.82 -13.50 -4.70
CA GLY A 94 -4.12 -14.69 -5.16
C GLY A 94 -2.70 -14.39 -5.62
N ASP A 95 -2.53 -13.36 -6.45
CA ASP A 95 -1.23 -12.91 -6.92
C ASP A 95 -0.34 -12.43 -5.75
N CYS A 96 -0.89 -11.61 -4.84
CA CYS A 96 -0.12 -11.09 -3.71
C CYS A 96 0.35 -12.21 -2.77
N VAL A 97 -0.49 -13.19 -2.48
CA VAL A 97 -0.16 -14.32 -1.62
C VAL A 97 0.86 -15.26 -2.28
N GLN A 98 0.77 -15.48 -3.59
CA GLN A 98 1.65 -16.43 -4.29
C GLN A 98 3.00 -15.85 -4.69
N LEU A 99 3.01 -14.58 -5.11
CA LEU A 99 4.18 -13.91 -5.70
C LEU A 99 4.78 -12.85 -4.78
N GLY A 100 4.05 -12.47 -3.72
CA GLY A 100 4.32 -11.24 -2.98
C GLY A 100 3.76 -10.02 -3.71
N CYS A 101 3.48 -8.97 -2.95
CA CYS A 101 3.09 -7.67 -3.50
C CYS A 101 3.61 -6.52 -2.63
N PRO A 102 3.72 -5.29 -3.18
CA PRO A 102 4.00 -4.11 -2.37
C PRO A 102 2.85 -3.81 -1.39
N SER A 103 3.15 -3.15 -0.27
CA SER A 103 2.12 -2.69 0.66
C SER A 103 1.57 -1.33 0.17
N PRO A 104 0.25 -1.18 -0.07
CA PRO A 104 -0.36 0.11 -0.41
C PRO A 104 0.06 1.27 0.50
N LEU A 105 0.31 1.02 1.79
CA LEU A 105 0.72 2.07 2.74
C LEU A 105 2.12 2.63 2.43
N ASP A 106 3.01 1.84 1.83
CA ASP A 106 4.37 2.27 1.48
C ASP A 106 4.36 3.41 0.46
N TYR A 107 3.30 3.52 -0.35
CA TYR A 107 3.13 4.58 -1.36
C TYR A 107 2.84 5.96 -0.77
N VAL A 108 2.35 6.02 0.46
CA VAL A 108 1.84 7.25 1.08
C VAL A 108 2.54 7.60 2.39
N GLU A 109 3.36 6.69 2.92
CA GLU A 109 4.25 6.92 4.06
C GLU A 109 5.56 7.66 3.67
N GLY A 110 5.72 8.00 2.38
CA GLY A 110 6.85 8.73 1.79
C GLY A 110 6.95 10.22 2.15
N GLY A 111 7.09 10.52 3.43
CA GLY A 111 7.65 11.78 3.94
C GLY A 111 8.97 11.58 4.70
N MET A 112 9.46 10.34 4.82
CA MET A 112 10.71 10.05 5.49
C MET A 112 11.71 9.55 4.45
N VAL A 113 12.47 10.49 3.88
CA VAL A 113 13.78 10.16 3.31
C VAL A 113 14.54 9.46 4.43
N VAL A 114 14.86 8.18 4.24
CA VAL A 114 15.56 7.40 5.24
C VAL A 114 16.87 8.13 5.50
N LEU A 115 17.13 8.55 6.75
CA LEU A 115 18.35 9.31 7.11
C LEU A 115 19.63 8.63 6.61
N HIS A 116 19.60 7.30 6.48
CA HIS A 116 20.65 6.48 5.92
C HIS A 116 21.00 6.84 4.46
N ASP A 117 20.02 7.19 3.63
CA ASP A 117 20.24 7.55 2.23
C ASP A 117 20.92 8.93 2.13
N ILE A 118 20.56 9.88 3.01
CA ILE A 118 21.26 11.17 3.12
C ILE A 118 22.70 10.97 3.58
N LEU A 119 22.95 10.07 4.54
CA LEU A 119 24.30 9.76 5.01
C LEU A 119 25.17 9.14 3.91
N ILE A 120 24.62 8.21 3.13
CA ILE A 120 25.34 7.58 2.02
C ILE A 120 25.68 8.61 0.95
N VAL A 121 24.69 9.38 0.49
CA VAL A 121 24.91 10.42 -0.53
C VAL A 121 25.91 11.46 -0.02
N GLY A 122 25.79 11.89 1.24
CA GLY A 122 26.73 12.81 1.88
C GLY A 122 28.16 12.26 1.93
N ALA A 123 28.34 10.98 2.24
CA ALA A 123 29.65 10.33 2.26
C ALA A 123 30.28 10.25 0.85
N PHE A 124 29.49 9.93 -0.19
CA PHE A 124 29.97 9.90 -1.57
C PHE A 124 30.34 11.29 -2.07
N VAL A 125 29.51 12.30 -1.82
CA VAL A 125 29.79 13.70 -2.19
C VAL A 125 31.03 14.20 -1.44
N GLY A 126 31.14 13.94 -0.13
CA GLY A 126 32.29 14.34 0.67
C GLY A 126 33.60 13.67 0.21
N LEU A 127 33.56 12.36 -0.08
CA LEU A 127 34.71 11.63 -0.61
C LEU A 127 35.13 12.15 -2.00
N PHE A 128 34.17 12.46 -2.87
CA PHE A 128 34.42 13.02 -4.19
C PHE A 128 35.06 14.41 -4.11
N ILE A 129 34.55 15.29 -3.24
CA ILE A 129 35.15 16.62 -3.00
C ILE A 129 36.57 16.48 -2.43
N ALA A 130 36.79 15.58 -1.47
CA ALA A 130 38.11 15.34 -0.91
C ALA A 130 39.12 14.83 -1.96
N LEU A 131 38.68 13.94 -2.86
CA LEU A 131 39.48 13.47 -4.00
C LEU A 131 39.82 14.58 -4.99
N LEU A 132 38.86 15.47 -5.32
CA LEU A 132 39.11 16.62 -6.18
C LEU A 132 40.16 17.57 -5.58
N LEU A 133 40.06 17.86 -4.27
CA LEU A 133 41.03 18.69 -3.56
C LEU A 133 42.43 18.05 -3.51
N LEU A 134 42.51 16.73 -3.35
CA LEU A 134 43.78 15.99 -3.39
C LEU A 134 44.42 15.94 -4.78
N GLN A 135 43.62 16.01 -5.84
CA GLN A 135 44.07 16.06 -7.23
C GLN A 135 44.44 17.48 -7.70
N GLY A 136 44.24 18.50 -6.86
CA GLY A 136 44.65 19.88 -7.14
C GLY A 136 43.81 20.60 -8.19
N LEU A 137 42.53 20.23 -8.33
CA LEU A 137 41.55 20.91 -9.18
C LEU A 137 40.84 22.05 -8.43
#